data_AF-A0A954G6X0-F1
#
_entry.id   AF-A0A954G6X0-F1
#
_cell.length_a   1.000
_cell.length_b   1.000
_cell.length_c   1.000
_cell.angle_alpha   90.00
_cell.angle_beta   90.00
_cell.angle_gamma   90.00
#
_symmetry.space_group_name_H-M   'P 1'
#
loop_
_entity.id
_entity.type
_entity.pdbx_description
1 polymer ?
#
loop_
_entity_poly.entity_id
_entity_poly.type
_entity_poly.pdbx_seq_one_letter_code
_entity_poly.pdbx_strand_id
1 'polypeptide(L)'
;MNISKTSLGRSFSHSILKSFSRSRLFSKGSMWIWPIAGTILLLILGLVVRSIVEESARQTVANNLETILDADVAALEIWLEREESLAEVLAEEPRVQKLTAELVALNQQKADDREALLHSSALMDLRQEFESELEHLNYLDIGLISLEGRILASSRDEPIGRGDLPIQKSALEAVSQGKAIVTRPFESVFVRKDETGEIRSGLPTMMAMAPVKNADGTPIAALTLLIRPEINFTRILSIARAGKTGETYAFDKEGAMLSQSRFDDDLKIIGLIPDRA
;
A
#
# COMPACT_ATOMS: atom_id res chain seq x y z
N MET A 1 -99.39 75.09 -1.37
CA MET A 1 -98.76 76.43 -1.51
C MET A 1 -97.29 76.19 -1.87
N ASN A 2 -96.83 76.70 -3.03
CA ASN A 2 -95.46 76.74 -3.61
C ASN A 2 -94.57 75.49 -3.50
N ILE A 3 -94.27 74.73 -4.57
CA ILE A 3 -93.49 74.98 -5.81
C ILE A 3 -91.99 75.28 -5.57
N SER A 4 -91.17 74.51 -6.31
CA SER A 4 -89.79 74.73 -6.79
C SER A 4 -88.68 74.03 -5.99
N LYS A 5 -87.64 73.43 -6.58
CA LYS A 5 -87.20 73.29 -7.99
C LYS A 5 -86.05 72.24 -8.06
N THR A 6 -86.02 71.42 -9.13
CA THR A 6 -84.86 70.98 -9.97
C THR A 6 -83.53 70.51 -9.32
N SER A 7 -82.77 69.51 -9.78
CA SER A 7 -82.64 68.84 -11.09
C SER A 7 -81.68 67.61 -11.01
N LEU A 8 -82.01 66.57 -11.79
CA LEU A 8 -81.20 65.58 -12.54
C LEU A 8 -79.74 65.23 -12.19
N GLY A 9 -79.48 63.91 -12.19
CA GLY A 9 -78.20 63.25 -12.51
C GLY A 9 -78.38 61.73 -12.71
N ARG A 10 -77.97 61.20 -13.88
CA ARG A 10 -78.23 59.83 -14.39
C ARG A 10 -77.22 58.77 -13.88
N SER A 11 -77.66 57.50 -13.84
CA SER A 11 -77.16 56.36 -14.66
C SER A 11 -76.57 55.10 -13.98
N PHE A 12 -77.01 53.94 -14.53
CA PHE A 12 -76.49 52.55 -14.54
C PHE A 12 -76.35 51.80 -13.19
N SER A 13 -76.57 50.48 -13.00
CA SER A 13 -77.16 49.34 -13.72
C SER A 13 -76.65 48.05 -13.03
N HIS A 14 -77.48 46.99 -12.94
CA HIS A 14 -77.14 45.56 -12.65
C HIS A 14 -76.67 45.23 -11.21
N SER A 15 -76.95 44.06 -10.60
CA SER A 15 -77.79 42.90 -10.88
C SER A 15 -77.70 41.90 -9.70
N ILE A 16 -78.60 40.90 -9.68
CA ILE A 16 -78.47 39.56 -9.07
C ILE A 16 -78.79 39.40 -7.57
N LEU A 17 -80.03 38.95 -7.34
CA LEU A 17 -80.42 38.06 -6.25
C LEU A 17 -79.77 36.69 -6.41
N LYS A 18 -79.06 36.17 -5.39
CA LYS A 18 -78.88 34.71 -5.17
C LYS A 18 -78.82 34.36 -3.69
N SER A 19 -79.97 33.88 -3.21
CA SER A 19 -80.18 32.68 -2.40
C SER A 19 -78.99 32.13 -1.59
N PHE A 20 -79.11 32.23 -0.27
CA PHE A 20 -78.46 31.38 0.71
C PHE A 20 -79.17 30.02 0.76
N SER A 21 -78.55 28.96 0.25
CA SER A 21 -78.81 27.57 0.69
C SER A 21 -77.79 26.61 0.10
N ARG A 22 -76.88 26.12 0.95
CA ARG A 22 -76.60 24.69 1.22
C ARG A 22 -75.32 24.57 2.02
N SER A 23 -75.49 24.50 3.34
CA SER A 23 -74.53 23.87 4.24
C SER A 23 -74.85 22.38 4.33
N ARG A 24 -73.79 21.59 4.53
CA ARG A 24 -73.71 20.14 4.80
C ARG A 24 -73.73 19.22 3.59
N LEU A 25 -72.54 18.71 3.26
CA LEU A 25 -72.21 17.27 3.32
C LEU A 25 -70.66 17.14 3.32
N PHE A 26 -70.02 17.58 4.41
CA PHE A 26 -68.67 17.10 4.73
C PHE A 26 -68.83 15.69 5.30
N SER A 27 -68.57 14.69 4.46
CA SER A 27 -68.46 13.29 4.87
C SER A 27 -67.36 13.16 5.93
N LYS A 28 -67.72 12.75 7.15
CA LYS A 28 -66.81 12.49 8.28
C LYS A 28 -65.81 11.36 8.03
N GLY A 29 -65.85 10.68 6.88
CA GLY A 29 -64.88 9.65 6.49
C GLY A 29 -63.64 10.16 5.75
N SER A 30 -63.62 11.42 5.27
CA SER A 30 -62.56 11.93 4.36
C SER A 30 -61.50 12.82 5.03
N MET A 31 -61.72 13.30 6.28
CA MET A 31 -60.76 14.19 6.96
C MET A 31 -59.45 13.51 7.37
N TRP A 32 -59.43 12.18 7.54
CA TRP A 32 -58.22 11.42 7.90
C TRP A 32 -57.26 11.19 6.72
N ILE A 33 -57.67 11.46 5.47
CA ILE A 33 -56.83 11.21 4.29
C ILE A 33 -55.65 12.19 4.23
N TRP A 34 -55.86 13.45 4.63
CA TRP A 34 -54.81 14.48 4.64
C TRP A 34 -53.64 14.21 5.59
N PRO A 35 -53.87 13.82 6.88
CA PRO A 35 -52.76 13.45 7.75
C PRO A 35 -52.05 12.18 7.26
N ILE A 36 -52.79 11.17 6.77
CA ILE A 36 -52.19 9.96 6.19
C ILE A 36 -51.32 10.32 4.98
N ALA A 37 -51.83 11.14 4.07
CA ALA A 37 -51.08 11.58 2.89
C ALA A 37 -49.83 12.40 3.28
N GLY A 38 -49.93 13.27 4.28
CA GLY A 38 -48.79 14.00 4.83
C GLY A 38 -47.73 13.08 5.45
N THR A 39 -48.15 12.07 6.22
CA THR A 39 -47.23 11.06 6.79
C THR A 39 -46.56 10.23 5.69
N ILE A 40 -47.30 9.79 4.68
CA ILE A 40 -46.74 9.05 3.55
C ILE A 40 -45.72 9.92 2.79
N LEU A 41 -46.04 11.20 2.56
CA LEU A 41 -45.12 12.13 1.91
C LEU A 41 -43.83 12.31 2.71
N LEU A 42 -43.92 12.50 4.03
CA LEU A 42 -42.76 12.60 4.91
C LEU A 42 -41.93 11.30 4.93
N LEU A 43 -42.60 10.15 4.88
CA LEU A 43 -41.94 8.85 4.82
C LEU A 43 -41.17 8.68 3.51
N ILE A 44 -41.79 9.02 2.37
CA ILE A 44 -41.11 9.00 1.07
C ILE A 44 -39.92 9.95 1.06
N LEU A 45 -40.11 11.19 1.52
CA LEU A 45 -39.05 12.18 1.57
C LEU A 45 -37.90 11.74 2.49
N GLY A 46 -38.22 11.16 3.64
CA GLY A 46 -37.24 10.61 4.56
C GLY A 46 -36.43 9.46 3.95
N LEU A 47 -37.08 8.57 3.19
CA LEU A 47 -36.40 7.49 2.46
C LEU A 47 -35.48 8.05 1.37
N VAL A 48 -35.94 9.04 0.59
CA VAL A 48 -35.13 9.67 -0.46
C VAL A 48 -33.91 10.38 0.12
N VAL A 49 -34.09 11.20 1.17
CA VAL A 49 -32.98 11.89 1.83
C VAL A 49 -32.00 10.88 2.42
N ARG A 50 -32.49 9.83 3.08
CA ARG A 50 -31.64 8.78 3.62
C ARG A 50 -30.79 8.13 2.53
N SER A 51 -31.39 7.74 1.40
CA SER A 51 -30.66 7.12 0.30
C SER A 51 -29.58 8.04 -0.28
N ILE A 52 -29.89 9.33 -0.47
CA ILE A 52 -28.92 10.31 -0.99
C ILE A 52 -27.77 10.52 0.00
N VAL A 53 -28.07 10.63 1.29
CA VAL A 53 -27.04 10.81 2.34
C VAL A 53 -26.17 9.56 2.47
N GLU A 54 -26.76 8.37 2.42
CA GLU A 54 -26.03 7.10 2.49
C GLU A 54 -25.10 6.92 1.28
N GLU A 55 -25.60 7.20 0.07
CA GLU A 55 -24.80 7.14 -1.16
C GLU A 55 -23.68 8.17 -1.15
N SER A 56 -23.96 9.42 -0.76
CA SER A 56 -22.94 10.46 -0.64
C SER A 56 -21.90 10.11 0.41
N ALA A 57 -22.30 9.60 1.58
CA ALA A 57 -21.36 9.19 2.63
C ALA A 57 -20.48 8.03 2.15
N ARG A 58 -21.06 7.04 1.47
CA ARG A 58 -20.30 5.93 0.87
C ARG A 58 -19.30 6.43 -0.16
N GLN A 59 -19.70 7.33 -1.05
CA GLN A 59 -18.81 7.88 -2.07
C GLN A 59 -17.68 8.70 -1.44
N THR A 60 -17.97 9.50 -0.41
CA THR A 60 -16.93 10.24 0.31
C THR A 60 -15.94 9.31 0.99
N VAL A 61 -16.40 8.23 1.63
CA VAL A 61 -15.51 7.23 2.24
C VAL A 61 -14.66 6.53 1.17
N ALA A 62 -15.27 6.10 0.06
CA ALA A 62 -14.55 5.47 -1.05
C ALA A 62 -13.47 6.39 -1.63
N ASN A 63 -13.83 7.62 -1.99
CA ASN A 63 -12.88 8.60 -2.54
C ASN A 63 -11.73 8.90 -1.58
N ASN A 64 -12.00 9.00 -0.27
CA ASN A 64 -10.96 9.22 0.73
C ASN A 64 -10.01 8.02 0.85
N LEU A 65 -10.54 6.79 0.80
CA LEU A 65 -9.74 5.58 0.81
C LEU A 65 -8.88 5.46 -0.46
N GLU A 66 -9.46 5.73 -1.63
CA GLU A 66 -8.74 5.73 -2.92
C GLU A 66 -7.62 6.77 -2.93
N THR A 67 -7.89 7.99 -2.47
CA THR A 67 -6.86 9.06 -2.42
C THR A 67 -5.69 8.67 -1.53
N ILE A 68 -5.95 8.02 -0.39
CA ILE A 68 -4.90 7.54 0.51
C ILE A 68 -4.14 6.38 -0.12
N LEU A 69 -4.85 5.42 -0.71
CA LEU A 69 -4.25 4.28 -1.39
C LEU A 69 -3.34 4.74 -2.53
N ASP A 70 -3.79 5.66 -3.37
CA ASP A 70 -3.01 6.20 -4.49
C ASP A 70 -1.74 6.92 -3.97
N ALA A 71 -1.85 7.65 -2.86
CA ALA A 71 -0.70 8.31 -2.24
C ALA A 71 0.29 7.30 -1.64
N ASP A 72 -0.20 6.25 -0.97
CA ASP A 72 0.63 5.19 -0.39
C ASP A 72 1.34 4.37 -1.49
N VAL A 73 0.65 4.05 -2.59
CA VAL A 73 1.22 3.39 -3.77
C VAL A 73 2.31 4.26 -4.39
N ALA A 74 2.05 5.54 -4.63
CA ALA A 74 3.06 6.45 -5.18
C ALA A 74 4.29 6.58 -4.26
N ALA A 75 4.08 6.65 -2.94
CA ALA A 75 5.16 6.70 -1.98
C ALA A 75 6.00 5.41 -1.96
N LEU A 76 5.35 4.24 -2.08
CA LEU A 76 6.04 2.96 -2.21
C LEU A 76 6.83 2.85 -3.51
N GLU A 77 6.26 3.25 -4.65
CA GLU A 77 6.96 3.25 -5.94
C GLU A 77 8.23 4.12 -5.88
N ILE A 78 8.13 5.34 -5.37
CA ILE A 78 9.28 6.24 -5.20
C ILE A 78 10.33 5.62 -4.27
N TRP A 79 9.90 4.97 -3.19
CA TRP A 79 10.83 4.31 -2.27
C TRP A 79 11.52 3.10 -2.93
N LEU A 80 10.78 2.26 -3.65
CA LEU A 80 11.34 1.10 -4.35
C LEU A 80 12.35 1.55 -5.42
N GLU A 81 12.02 2.55 -6.23
CA GLU A 81 12.93 3.12 -7.23
C GLU A 81 14.22 3.67 -6.60
N ARG A 82 14.12 4.30 -5.42
CA ARG A 82 15.29 4.75 -4.66
C ARG A 82 16.19 3.58 -4.25
N GLU A 83 15.62 2.51 -3.70
CA GLU A 83 16.41 1.34 -3.28
C GLU A 83 17.05 0.62 -4.48
N GLU A 84 16.35 0.54 -5.62
CA GLU A 84 16.90 0.02 -6.89
C GLU A 84 18.09 0.87 -7.37
N SER A 85 17.94 2.19 -7.37
CA SER A 85 19.00 3.12 -7.79
C SER A 85 20.21 3.07 -6.87
N LEU A 86 20.02 2.95 -5.54
CA LEU A 86 21.13 2.80 -4.60
C LEU A 86 21.91 1.49 -4.84
N ALA A 87 21.20 0.38 -5.05
CA ALA A 87 21.85 -0.88 -5.40
C ALA A 87 22.62 -0.77 -6.72
N GLU A 88 22.07 -0.08 -7.73
CA GLU A 88 22.73 0.12 -9.02
C GLU A 88 24.00 0.96 -8.91
N VAL A 89 23.95 2.08 -8.18
CA VAL A 89 25.14 2.93 -7.95
C VAL A 89 26.26 2.15 -7.29
N LEU A 90 25.96 1.37 -6.24
CA LEU A 90 26.96 0.55 -5.56
C LEU A 90 27.48 -0.60 -6.44
N ALA A 91 26.63 -1.17 -7.30
CA ALA A 91 27.02 -2.23 -8.24
C ALA A 91 27.93 -1.73 -9.38
N GLU A 92 27.85 -0.44 -9.71
CA GLU A 92 28.66 0.22 -10.73
C GLU A 92 30.04 0.66 -10.22
N GLU A 93 30.30 0.59 -8.93
CA GLU A 93 31.59 0.96 -8.38
C GLU A 93 32.72 0.07 -8.92
N PRO A 94 33.81 0.64 -9.47
CA PRO A 94 34.87 -0.16 -10.11
C PRO A 94 35.51 -1.19 -9.18
N ARG A 95 35.61 -0.86 -7.88
CA ARG A 95 36.16 -1.76 -6.87
C ARG A 95 35.21 -2.95 -6.62
N VAL A 96 33.91 -2.69 -6.51
CA VAL A 96 32.87 -3.72 -6.36
C VAL A 96 32.85 -4.64 -7.58
N GLN A 97 32.90 -4.09 -8.80
CA GLN A 97 32.97 -4.88 -10.03
C GLN A 97 34.19 -5.82 -10.06
N LYS A 98 35.36 -5.31 -9.70
CA LYS A 98 36.60 -6.09 -9.64
C LYS A 98 36.49 -7.23 -8.62
N LEU A 99 36.10 -6.92 -7.38
CA LEU A 99 35.98 -7.91 -6.31
C LEU A 99 34.93 -8.97 -6.63
N THR A 100 33.83 -8.56 -7.26
CA THR A 100 32.78 -9.48 -7.73
C THR A 100 33.32 -10.44 -8.78
N ALA A 101 34.08 -9.96 -9.77
CA ALA A 101 34.68 -10.84 -10.78
C ALA A 101 35.62 -11.89 -10.16
N GLU A 102 36.40 -11.51 -9.15
CA GLU A 102 37.27 -12.44 -8.41
C GLU A 102 36.46 -13.52 -7.65
N LEU A 103 35.39 -13.12 -6.95
CA LEU A 103 34.52 -14.05 -6.21
C LEU A 103 33.73 -14.98 -7.14
N VAL A 104 33.23 -14.47 -8.27
CA VAL A 104 32.55 -15.26 -9.30
C VAL A 104 33.50 -16.29 -9.91
N ALA A 105 34.73 -15.88 -10.25
CA ALA A 105 35.73 -16.79 -10.79
C ALA A 105 36.09 -17.90 -9.78
N LEU A 106 36.21 -17.56 -8.50
CA LEU A 106 36.45 -18.54 -7.44
C LEU A 106 35.31 -19.56 -7.32
N ASN A 107 34.07 -19.08 -7.34
CA ASN A 107 32.87 -19.92 -7.29
C ASN A 107 32.76 -20.85 -8.51
N GLN A 108 33.18 -20.41 -9.70
CA GLN A 108 33.18 -21.25 -10.91
C GLN A 108 34.28 -22.32 -10.89
N GLN A 109 35.48 -21.99 -10.40
CA GLN A 109 36.60 -22.94 -10.36
C GLN A 109 36.40 -24.03 -9.30
N LYS A 110 35.79 -23.66 -8.18
CA LYS A 110 35.54 -24.55 -7.04
C LYS A 110 34.08 -24.47 -6.63
N ALA A 111 33.22 -24.92 -7.54
CA ALA A 111 31.79 -25.03 -7.26
C ALA A 111 31.59 -25.78 -5.93
N ASP A 112 30.79 -25.19 -5.04
CA ASP A 112 30.50 -25.67 -3.68
C ASP A 112 31.59 -25.54 -2.60
N ASP A 113 32.76 -24.95 -2.89
CA ASP A 113 33.79 -24.70 -1.87
C ASP A 113 33.52 -23.40 -1.09
N ARG A 114 32.66 -23.51 -0.06
CA ARG A 114 32.37 -22.42 0.88
C ARG A 114 33.63 -21.86 1.56
N GLU A 115 34.57 -22.72 1.91
CA GLU A 115 35.77 -22.33 2.65
C GLU A 115 36.70 -21.49 1.76
N ALA A 116 36.74 -21.77 0.46
CA ALA A 116 37.45 -20.91 -0.48
C ALA A 116 36.90 -19.48 -0.49
N LEU A 117 35.56 -19.31 -0.52
CA LEU A 117 34.93 -17.98 -0.47
C LEU A 117 35.25 -17.25 0.84
N LEU A 118 35.12 -17.94 1.99
CA LEU A 118 35.37 -17.37 3.32
C LEU A 118 36.79 -16.88 3.53
N HIS A 119 37.78 -17.59 2.98
CA HIS A 119 39.18 -17.25 3.11
C HIS A 119 39.72 -16.39 1.95
N SER A 120 38.86 -15.96 1.03
CA SER A 120 39.27 -15.12 -0.08
C SER A 120 39.60 -13.69 0.38
N SER A 121 40.66 -13.11 -0.16
CA SER A 121 40.96 -11.68 0.05
C SER A 121 39.85 -10.80 -0.51
N ALA A 122 39.23 -11.22 -1.61
CA ALA A 122 38.15 -10.47 -2.25
C ALA A 122 36.93 -10.28 -1.33
N LEU A 123 36.55 -11.30 -0.55
CA LEU A 123 35.48 -11.17 0.45
C LEU A 123 35.86 -10.17 1.55
N MET A 124 37.09 -10.24 2.05
CA MET A 124 37.55 -9.35 3.12
C MET A 124 37.59 -7.89 2.65
N ASP A 125 38.10 -7.66 1.44
CA ASP A 125 38.13 -6.33 0.81
C ASP A 125 36.72 -5.78 0.56
N LEU A 126 35.76 -6.64 0.18
CA LEU A 126 34.37 -6.23 -0.03
C LEU A 126 33.68 -5.87 1.29
N ARG A 127 33.94 -6.63 2.36
CA ARG A 127 33.42 -6.31 3.71
C ARG A 127 33.93 -4.97 4.19
N GLN A 128 35.22 -4.70 3.97
CA GLN A 128 35.82 -3.42 4.32
C GLN A 128 35.25 -2.28 3.48
N GLU A 129 34.95 -2.52 2.20
CA GLU A 129 34.35 -1.51 1.32
C GLU A 129 33.00 -1.03 1.84
N PHE A 130 32.16 -1.95 2.35
CA PHE A 130 30.80 -1.65 2.77
C PHE A 130 30.60 -1.49 4.29
N GLU A 131 31.67 -1.48 5.08
CA GLU A 131 31.60 -1.36 6.53
C GLU A 131 30.93 -0.03 6.93
N SER A 132 31.33 1.07 6.28
CA SER A 132 30.77 2.39 6.52
C SER A 132 29.31 2.48 6.08
N GLU A 133 28.97 1.95 4.91
CA GLU A 133 27.63 1.96 4.31
C GLU A 133 26.65 1.20 5.21
N LEU A 134 27.05 0.06 5.76
CA LEU A 134 26.23 -0.71 6.71
C LEU A 134 25.93 0.06 8.00
N GLU A 135 26.92 0.78 8.53
CA GLU A 135 26.73 1.59 9.75
C GLU A 135 25.76 2.76 9.54
N HIS A 136 25.75 3.36 8.35
CA HIS A 136 25.02 4.61 8.10
C HIS A 136 23.69 4.43 7.37
N LEU A 137 23.54 3.41 6.53
CA LEU A 137 22.39 3.26 5.62
C LEU A 137 21.26 2.37 6.16
N ASN A 138 21.41 1.82 7.38
CA ASN A 138 20.41 0.96 8.04
C ASN A 138 20.03 -0.31 7.26
N TYR A 139 20.88 -0.77 6.34
CA TYR A 139 20.74 -2.09 5.74
C TYR A 139 21.14 -3.18 6.74
N LEU A 140 20.49 -4.33 6.60
CA LEU A 140 20.78 -5.51 7.41
C LEU A 140 22.07 -6.21 6.98
N ASP A 141 22.38 -6.11 5.69
CA ASP A 141 23.55 -6.69 5.07
C ASP A 141 23.74 -6.07 3.68
N ILE A 142 24.99 -6.09 3.19
CA ILE A 142 25.35 -5.81 1.81
C ILE A 142 26.15 -7.01 1.33
N GLY A 143 25.75 -7.59 0.21
CA GLY A 143 26.30 -8.86 -0.24
C GLY A 143 26.25 -9.06 -1.74
N LEU A 144 26.78 -10.19 -2.19
CA LEU A 144 26.76 -10.62 -3.58
C LEU A 144 26.07 -11.97 -3.70
N ILE A 145 25.22 -12.12 -4.70
CA ILE A 145 24.56 -13.37 -5.06
C ILE A 145 24.88 -13.70 -6.52
N SER A 146 25.23 -14.95 -6.81
CA SER A 146 25.41 -15.44 -8.18
C SER A 146 24.10 -15.41 -8.96
N LEU A 147 24.15 -15.49 -10.29
CA LEU A 147 22.92 -15.51 -11.10
C LEU A 147 22.06 -16.76 -10.84
N GLU A 148 22.64 -17.81 -10.28
CA GLU A 148 21.96 -19.04 -9.84
C GLU A 148 21.37 -18.94 -8.44
N GLY A 149 21.54 -17.80 -7.73
CA GLY A 149 21.01 -17.58 -6.40
C GLY A 149 21.93 -17.98 -5.24
N ARG A 150 23.20 -18.30 -5.51
CA ARG A 150 24.18 -18.66 -4.47
C ARG A 150 24.81 -17.40 -3.87
N ILE A 151 24.83 -17.28 -2.55
CA ILE A 151 25.46 -16.16 -1.84
C ILE A 151 26.98 -16.29 -1.92
N LEU A 152 27.62 -15.31 -2.57
CA LEU A 152 29.07 -15.22 -2.76
C LEU A 152 29.74 -14.36 -1.69
N ALA A 153 29.06 -13.32 -1.22
CA ALA A 153 29.55 -12.43 -0.18
C ALA A 153 28.42 -11.94 0.73
N SER A 154 28.77 -11.72 2.00
CA SER A 154 27.91 -11.18 3.05
C SER A 154 28.83 -10.62 4.15
N SER A 155 28.34 -9.66 4.93
CA SER A 155 29.02 -9.21 6.17
C SER A 155 29.20 -10.34 7.19
N ARG A 156 28.38 -11.39 7.11
CA ARG A 156 28.39 -12.55 8.00
C ARG A 156 28.89 -13.80 7.28
N ASP A 157 29.46 -14.74 8.03
CA ASP A 157 29.97 -16.00 7.47
C ASP A 157 28.86 -17.04 7.23
N GLU A 158 27.75 -16.96 7.98
CA GLU A 158 26.64 -17.92 7.92
C GLU A 158 25.99 -17.99 6.52
N PRO A 159 25.68 -16.87 5.84
CA PRO A 159 24.99 -16.92 4.55
C PRO A 159 25.88 -17.42 3.40
N ILE A 160 27.20 -17.26 3.50
CA ILE A 160 28.13 -17.51 2.39
C ILE A 160 28.07 -18.99 1.95
N GLY A 161 27.90 -19.19 0.65
CA GLY A 161 27.76 -20.49 0.01
C GLY A 161 26.35 -21.07 0.00
N ARG A 162 25.37 -20.42 0.65
CA ARG A 162 23.96 -20.85 0.62
C ARG A 162 23.31 -20.48 -0.71
N GLY A 163 22.38 -21.32 -1.18
CA GLY A 163 21.61 -21.12 -2.42
C GLY A 163 20.12 -21.41 -2.26
N ASP A 164 19.65 -21.45 -1.00
CA ASP A 164 18.30 -21.82 -0.60
C ASP A 164 17.49 -20.62 -0.10
N LEU A 165 17.91 -19.39 -0.43
CA LEU A 165 17.13 -18.20 -0.14
C LEU A 165 15.79 -18.27 -0.89
N PRO A 166 14.65 -18.01 -0.23
CA PRO A 166 13.33 -18.00 -0.86
C PRO A 166 13.08 -16.69 -1.64
N ILE A 167 14.07 -16.25 -2.42
CA ILE A 167 13.94 -15.11 -3.32
C ILE A 167 13.13 -15.49 -4.56
N GLN A 168 12.38 -14.54 -5.08
CA GLN A 168 11.54 -14.76 -6.25
C GLN A 168 12.42 -15.00 -7.49
N LYS A 169 12.13 -16.06 -8.26
CA LYS A 169 12.87 -16.36 -9.51
C LYS A 169 12.88 -15.18 -10.48
N SER A 170 11.77 -14.44 -10.55
CA SER A 170 11.65 -13.22 -11.36
C SER A 170 12.66 -12.15 -10.99
N ALA A 171 13.13 -12.10 -9.73
CA ALA A 171 14.14 -11.14 -9.31
C ALA A 171 15.53 -11.51 -9.85
N LEU A 172 15.91 -12.78 -9.75
CA LEU A 172 17.15 -13.28 -10.37
C LEU A 172 17.12 -13.13 -11.90
N GLU A 173 15.98 -13.42 -12.53
CA GLU A 173 15.78 -13.23 -13.97
C GLU A 173 15.93 -11.75 -14.36
N ALA A 174 15.33 -10.82 -13.63
CA ALA A 174 15.47 -9.38 -13.89
C ALA A 174 16.94 -8.93 -13.80
N VAL A 175 17.67 -9.37 -12.77
CA VAL A 175 19.10 -9.04 -12.62
C VAL A 175 19.93 -9.65 -13.75
N SER A 176 19.64 -10.90 -14.14
CA SER A 176 20.32 -11.54 -15.29
C SER A 176 20.09 -10.80 -16.61
N GLN A 177 18.98 -10.07 -16.73
CA GLN A 177 18.65 -9.21 -17.87
C GLN A 177 19.23 -7.79 -17.74
N GLY A 178 20.01 -7.52 -16.68
CA GLY A 178 20.64 -6.23 -16.46
C GLY A 178 19.73 -5.18 -15.84
N LYS A 179 18.63 -5.58 -15.19
CA LYS A 179 17.68 -4.68 -14.51
C LYS A 179 17.81 -4.77 -12.98
N ALA A 180 17.86 -3.62 -12.31
CA ALA A 180 17.73 -3.54 -10.86
C ALA A 180 16.29 -3.80 -10.39
N ILE A 181 16.12 -4.43 -9.22
CA ILE A 181 14.80 -4.82 -8.71
C ILE A 181 14.79 -4.93 -7.19
N VAL A 182 13.67 -4.59 -6.55
CA VAL A 182 13.40 -4.97 -5.16
C VAL A 182 12.51 -6.21 -5.07
N THR A 183 12.88 -7.18 -4.24
CA THR A 183 12.05 -8.37 -3.98
C THR A 183 10.83 -8.01 -3.14
N ARG A 184 9.72 -8.72 -3.31
CA ARG A 184 8.67 -8.75 -2.26
C ARG A 184 9.26 -9.28 -0.94
N PRO A 185 8.67 -8.95 0.21
CA PRO A 185 9.04 -9.56 1.49
C PRO A 185 9.01 -11.09 1.42
N PHE A 186 10.04 -11.73 1.96
CA PHE A 186 10.15 -13.18 2.12
C PHE A 186 10.67 -13.52 3.51
N GLU A 187 10.39 -14.75 3.97
CA GLU A 187 10.87 -15.23 5.26
C GLU A 187 12.38 -15.53 5.21
N SER A 188 13.16 -14.89 6.08
CA SER A 188 14.59 -15.18 6.16
C SER A 188 14.85 -16.58 6.73
N VAL A 189 15.72 -17.34 6.06
CA VAL A 189 16.22 -18.64 6.56
C VAL A 189 17.30 -18.49 7.62
N PHE A 190 17.75 -17.27 7.90
CA PHE A 190 18.79 -16.98 8.88
C PHE A 190 18.20 -16.42 10.16
N VAL A 191 18.83 -16.79 11.27
CA VAL A 191 18.45 -16.31 12.59
C VAL A 191 19.03 -14.92 12.83
N ARG A 192 18.21 -13.98 13.33
CA ARG A 192 18.64 -12.60 13.61
C ARG A 192 17.83 -12.01 14.77
N LYS A 193 18.36 -10.93 15.35
CA LYS A 193 17.62 -10.11 16.31
C LYS A 193 16.49 -9.35 15.63
N ASP A 194 15.31 -9.38 16.21
CA ASP A 194 14.18 -8.54 15.83
C ASP A 194 14.32 -7.11 16.40
N GLU A 195 13.25 -6.32 16.30
CA GLU A 195 13.20 -4.95 16.84
C GLU A 195 13.30 -4.88 18.37
N THR A 196 12.92 -5.95 19.08
CA THR A 196 12.99 -6.06 20.54
C THR A 196 14.35 -6.56 21.03
N GLY A 197 15.21 -6.99 20.10
CA GLY A 197 16.52 -7.57 20.38
C GLY A 197 16.48 -9.08 20.60
N GLU A 198 15.31 -9.71 20.46
CA GLU A 198 15.13 -11.15 20.57
C GLU A 198 15.59 -11.88 19.32
N ILE A 199 16.25 -13.02 19.53
CA ILE A 199 16.77 -13.84 18.44
C ILE A 199 15.63 -14.67 17.86
N ARG A 200 15.31 -14.44 16.58
CA ARG A 200 14.18 -15.08 15.88
C ARG A 200 14.59 -15.58 14.49
N SER A 201 13.89 -16.62 14.06
CA SER A 201 13.97 -17.18 12.69
C SER A 201 12.76 -16.76 11.87
N GLY A 202 12.88 -16.71 10.54
CA GLY A 202 11.75 -16.41 9.67
C GLY A 202 11.33 -14.94 9.67
N LEU A 203 12.21 -14.04 10.10
CA LEU A 203 11.93 -12.61 10.06
C LEU A 203 11.71 -12.15 8.61
N PRO A 204 10.68 -11.33 8.34
CA PRO A 204 10.46 -10.74 7.03
C PRO A 204 11.72 -9.99 6.54
N THR A 205 12.10 -10.20 5.29
CA THR A 205 13.25 -9.54 4.68
C THR A 205 12.92 -9.20 3.23
N MET A 206 13.36 -8.03 2.79
CA MET A 206 13.37 -7.62 1.39
C MET A 206 14.81 -7.47 0.91
N MET A 207 15.01 -7.48 -0.40
CA MET A 207 16.32 -7.25 -1.00
C MET A 207 16.18 -6.31 -2.18
N ALA A 208 16.95 -5.21 -2.17
CA ALA A 208 17.23 -4.48 -3.40
C ALA A 208 18.41 -5.14 -4.10
N MET A 209 18.26 -5.44 -5.38
CA MET A 209 19.22 -6.20 -6.16
C MET A 209 19.58 -5.44 -7.43
N ALA A 210 20.87 -5.36 -7.75
CA ALA A 210 21.34 -4.76 -8.99
C ALA A 210 22.43 -5.60 -9.65
N PRO A 211 22.47 -5.64 -10.99
CA PRO A 211 23.47 -6.41 -11.72
C PRO A 211 24.86 -5.79 -11.57
N VAL A 212 25.80 -6.57 -11.06
CA VAL A 212 27.22 -6.26 -11.23
C VAL A 212 27.62 -6.77 -12.62
N LYS A 213 28.11 -5.87 -13.45
CA LYS A 213 28.47 -6.14 -14.85
C LYS A 213 29.99 -6.28 -14.99
N ASN A 214 30.42 -7.15 -15.91
CA ASN A 214 31.82 -7.21 -16.33
C ASN A 214 32.16 -6.04 -17.29
N ALA A 215 33.40 -5.99 -17.76
CA ALA A 215 33.87 -4.97 -18.70
C ALA A 215 33.10 -4.93 -20.04
N ASP A 216 32.48 -6.05 -20.44
CA ASP A 216 31.66 -6.16 -21.64
C ASP A 216 30.19 -5.74 -21.40
N GLY A 217 29.85 -5.28 -20.19
CA GLY A 217 28.49 -4.91 -19.80
C GLY A 217 27.58 -6.11 -19.51
N THR A 218 28.12 -7.33 -19.45
CA THR A 218 27.35 -8.55 -19.16
C THR A 218 27.19 -8.72 -17.64
N PRO A 219 25.97 -8.93 -17.12
CA PRO A 219 25.77 -9.26 -15.71
C PRO A 219 26.52 -10.54 -15.32
N ILE A 220 27.26 -10.50 -14.21
CA ILE A 220 28.01 -11.65 -13.68
C ILE A 220 27.56 -12.08 -12.28
N ALA A 221 26.92 -11.18 -11.53
CA ALA A 221 26.32 -11.43 -10.22
C ALA A 221 25.31 -10.31 -9.90
N ALA A 222 24.62 -10.44 -8.78
CA ALA A 222 23.78 -9.42 -8.18
C ALA A 222 24.47 -8.83 -6.94
N LEU A 223 24.64 -7.51 -6.87
CA LEU A 223 24.79 -6.82 -5.60
C LEU A 223 23.44 -6.82 -4.90
N THR A 224 23.44 -6.99 -3.59
CA THR A 224 22.23 -7.06 -2.79
C THR A 224 22.32 -6.20 -1.54
N LEU A 225 21.27 -5.44 -1.28
CA LEU A 225 21.06 -4.69 -0.04
C LEU A 225 19.90 -5.34 0.71
N LEU A 226 20.16 -5.93 1.88
CA LEU A 226 19.10 -6.56 2.69
C LEU A 226 18.35 -5.49 3.49
N ILE A 227 17.02 -5.50 3.38
CA ILE A 227 16.11 -4.48 3.90
C ILE A 227 15.17 -5.11 4.93
N ARG A 228 14.96 -4.40 6.06
CA ARG A 228 13.86 -4.68 6.99
C ARG A 228 12.58 -4.03 6.44
N PRO A 229 11.57 -4.80 6.00
CA PRO A 229 10.33 -4.22 5.48
C PRO A 229 9.60 -3.35 6.51
N GLU A 230 9.81 -3.57 7.81
CA GLU A 230 9.15 -2.84 8.90
C GLU A 230 9.53 -1.35 8.93
N ILE A 231 10.77 -1.00 8.55
CA ILE A 231 11.27 0.37 8.68
C ILE A 231 10.61 1.33 7.69
N ASN A 232 10.54 0.92 6.42
CA ASN A 232 10.09 1.79 5.32
C ASN A 232 8.87 1.21 4.63
N PHE A 233 8.92 -0.02 4.11
CA PHE A 233 7.82 -0.62 3.34
C PHE A 233 6.49 -0.64 4.12
N THR A 234 6.47 -1.24 5.30
CA THR A 234 5.29 -1.29 6.18
C THR A 234 4.96 0.10 6.73
N ARG A 235 5.99 0.87 7.09
CA ARG A 235 5.80 2.21 7.65
C ARG A 235 5.07 3.13 6.69
N ILE A 236 5.44 3.14 5.39
CA ILE A 236 4.83 3.98 4.36
C ILE A 236 3.30 3.76 4.36
N LEU A 237 2.86 2.51 4.33
CA LEU A 237 1.44 2.11 4.36
C LEU A 237 0.69 2.52 5.65
N SER A 238 1.42 2.83 6.73
CA SER A 238 0.83 3.16 8.03
C SER A 238 0.74 4.67 8.32
N ILE A 239 1.38 5.52 7.51
CA ILE A 239 1.50 6.97 7.77
C ILE A 239 0.13 7.65 7.62
N ALA A 240 -0.53 7.43 6.49
CA ALA A 240 -1.83 8.02 6.19
C ALA A 240 -2.96 7.03 6.53
N ARG A 241 -4.07 7.53 7.08
CA ARG A 241 -5.22 6.70 7.45
C ARG A 241 -6.54 7.41 7.25
N ALA A 242 -7.52 6.67 6.77
CA ALA A 242 -8.90 7.15 6.66
C ALA A 242 -9.60 7.07 8.02
N GLY A 243 -9.79 8.22 8.67
CA GLY A 243 -10.49 8.29 9.95
C GLY A 243 -9.79 7.48 11.05
N LYS A 244 -10.57 6.83 11.94
CA LYS A 244 -10.04 6.08 13.10
C LYS A 244 -9.81 4.59 12.81
N THR A 245 -10.55 4.05 11.84
CA THR A 245 -10.64 2.61 11.57
C THR A 245 -10.05 2.21 10.22
N GLY A 246 -9.69 3.17 9.37
CA GLY A 246 -9.01 2.89 8.11
C GLY A 246 -7.58 2.41 8.33
N GLU A 247 -7.13 1.55 7.41
CA GLU A 247 -5.80 0.98 7.33
C GLU A 247 -5.49 0.67 5.86
N THR A 248 -4.22 0.84 5.48
CA THR A 248 -3.67 0.34 4.21
C THR A 248 -2.71 -0.79 4.54
N TYR A 249 -2.76 -1.88 3.76
CA TYR A 249 -1.86 -3.03 3.90
C TYR A 249 -1.56 -3.63 2.51
N ALA A 250 -0.45 -4.35 2.41
CA ALA A 250 -0.03 -5.03 1.20
C ALA A 250 -0.25 -6.54 1.29
N PHE A 251 -0.65 -7.15 0.18
CA PHE A 251 -0.76 -8.59 0.01
C PHE A 251 -0.37 -8.99 -1.41
N ASP A 252 0.02 -10.25 -1.63
CA ASP A 252 0.34 -10.74 -2.96
C ASP A 252 -0.86 -11.36 -3.71
N LYS A 253 -0.64 -11.78 -4.96
CA LYS A 253 -1.69 -12.37 -5.81
C LYS A 253 -2.22 -13.70 -5.29
N GLU A 254 -1.52 -14.35 -4.37
CA GLU A 254 -1.95 -15.55 -3.64
C GLU A 254 -2.76 -15.21 -2.38
N GLY A 255 -2.88 -13.92 -2.03
CA GLY A 255 -3.55 -13.44 -0.83
C GLY A 255 -2.69 -13.49 0.42
N ALA A 256 -1.37 -13.72 0.29
CA ALA A 256 -0.45 -13.68 1.42
C ALA A 256 -0.16 -12.24 1.82
N MET A 257 -0.26 -11.93 3.10
CA MET A 257 0.02 -10.60 3.65
C MET A 257 1.52 -10.29 3.58
N LEU A 258 1.88 -9.10 3.08
CA LEU A 258 3.25 -8.65 2.87
C LEU A 258 3.69 -7.53 3.83
N SER A 259 2.73 -6.80 4.42
CA SER A 259 2.99 -5.77 5.44
C SER A 259 2.33 -6.16 6.76
N GLN A 260 2.82 -5.64 7.88
CA GLN A 260 2.09 -5.81 9.16
C GLN A 260 0.73 -5.12 9.12
N SER A 261 -0.24 -5.67 9.82
CA SER A 261 -1.52 -5.01 10.12
C SER A 261 -1.58 -4.59 11.59
N ARG A 262 -2.27 -3.47 11.86
CA ARG A 262 -2.64 -3.06 13.23
C ARG A 262 -3.61 -4.05 13.89
N PHE A 263 -4.20 -4.95 13.12
CA PHE A 263 -5.09 -6.01 13.58
C PHE A 263 -4.39 -7.37 13.56
N ASP A 264 -3.05 -7.43 13.50
CA ASP A 264 -2.29 -8.68 13.48
C ASP A 264 -2.72 -9.63 14.61
N ASP A 265 -2.89 -9.13 15.84
CA ASP A 265 -3.34 -9.94 16.97
C ASP A 265 -4.71 -10.56 16.71
N ASP A 266 -5.67 -9.77 16.20
CA ASP A 266 -7.01 -10.27 15.85
C ASP A 266 -6.93 -11.30 14.71
N LEU A 267 -6.13 -11.03 13.67
CA LEU A 267 -5.93 -11.90 12.51
C LEU A 267 -5.28 -13.24 12.90
N LYS A 268 -4.35 -13.21 13.86
CA LYS A 268 -3.74 -14.41 14.47
C LYS A 268 -4.78 -15.21 15.24
N ILE A 269 -5.58 -14.55 16.09
CA ILE A 269 -6.63 -15.18 16.90
C ILE A 269 -7.66 -15.91 16.03
N ILE A 270 -8.05 -15.32 14.90
CA ILE A 270 -9.02 -15.92 13.96
C ILE A 270 -8.39 -16.87 12.94
N GLY A 271 -7.07 -17.09 13.02
CA GLY A 271 -6.33 -18.05 12.20
C GLY A 271 -6.16 -17.67 10.73
N LEU A 272 -6.29 -16.38 10.39
CA LEU A 272 -6.05 -15.89 9.02
C LEU A 272 -4.56 -15.67 8.73
N ILE A 273 -3.76 -15.39 9.77
CA ILE A 273 -2.31 -15.34 9.67
C ILE A 273 -1.68 -16.22 10.77
N PRO A 274 -0.47 -16.77 10.56
CA PRO A 274 0.19 -17.59 11.55
C PRO A 274 0.48 -16.81 12.85
N ASP A 275 0.19 -17.40 14.00
CA ASP A 275 0.66 -16.90 15.29
C ASP A 275 2.15 -17.23 15.45
N ARG A 276 2.97 -16.39 14.83
CA ARG A 276 4.42 -16.45 14.95
C ARG A 276 4.81 -15.20 15.74
N ALA A 277 5.07 -15.44 17.03
CA ALA A 277 5.39 -14.43 18.02
C ALA A 277 6.55 -13.59 17.56
#